data_AF-A0A0G3XGL0-F1
#
_entry.id   AF-A0A0G3XGL0-F1
#
_cell.length_a   1.000
_cell.length_b   1.000
_cell.length_c   1.000
_cell.angle_alpha   90.00
_cell.angle_beta   90.00
_cell.angle_gamma   90.00
#
_symmetry.space_group_name_H-M   'P 1'
#
loop_
_entity.id
_entity.type
_entity.pdbx_description
1 polymer ?
#
loop_
_entity_poly.entity_id
_entity_poly.type
_entity_poly.pdbx_seq_one_letter_code
_entity_poly.pdbx_strand_id
1 'polypeptide(L)'
;MSSTSAGPTTAEARAARNARLQARLEKRYAAERRFKLFALASVVFSGIVLAILLVTMTANGIGGFTRAELDVKVDFPSAGLTVTEGRLRQPGAESALRSAGLPEVLAFSATEAFGQDVADQLGNGAWRDLAKQLVRDPSMLSRDTVVSVPVGRDLASAVRGDGNSEMRAMAQRLEEQGVLHRAFDWGFLERADATDPQEAGIWGALKGSLLTMIVTLALAFPIGVLAAVYLEEYAPKNKWTDIIEVSINNLAAVPSIIFGLLGLAVFLAIFPSYRSAPLIGGMTLALMTMPVIVISGRNAIKSVPPSIRDGALAVGASPVQVVFHHVLPLALPGILTGTIIGMARALGETAPLLMIGMRAFVASPPDGFTSPSSVLPVQIFLWSDEIDRGFVERTSAAIIVLLLFLLAMNGLAIYLRNRFERRW
;
A
#
# COMPACT_ATOMS: atom_id res chain seq x y z
N MET A 1 -47.50 74.54 20.15
CA MET A 1 -47.30 73.63 19.01
C MET A 1 -46.60 72.37 19.51
N SER A 2 -47.36 71.35 19.88
CA SER A 2 -46.84 70.04 20.27
C SER A 2 -47.58 69.01 19.44
N SER A 3 -46.96 68.57 18.34
CA SER A 3 -47.47 67.52 17.48
C SER A 3 -47.41 66.18 18.21
N THR A 4 -48.56 65.72 18.71
CA THR A 4 -48.75 64.36 19.21
C THR A 4 -48.69 63.40 18.01
N SER A 5 -47.60 62.65 17.88
CA SER A 5 -47.54 61.55 16.91
C SER A 5 -48.48 60.44 17.36
N ALA A 6 -49.49 60.14 16.54
CA ALA A 6 -50.36 58.99 16.75
C ALA A 6 -49.51 57.71 16.68
N GLY A 7 -49.58 56.86 17.73
CA GLY A 7 -48.91 55.57 17.75
C GLY A 7 -49.45 54.63 16.66
N PRO A 8 -48.64 53.69 16.16
CA PRO A 8 -49.01 52.84 15.03
C PRO A 8 -50.24 51.99 15.34
N THR A 9 -51.11 51.85 14.33
CA THR A 9 -52.32 51.02 14.44
C THR A 9 -51.95 49.53 14.58
N THR A 10 -52.84 48.73 15.16
CA THR A 10 -52.63 47.28 15.34
C THR A 10 -52.38 46.53 14.03
N ALA A 11 -52.87 47.04 12.91
CA ALA A 11 -52.61 46.52 11.57
C ALA A 11 -51.17 46.81 11.09
N GLU A 12 -50.67 48.03 11.30
CA GLU A 12 -49.29 48.43 10.97
C GLU A 12 -48.26 47.66 11.80
N ALA A 13 -48.55 47.44 13.09
CA ALA A 13 -47.70 46.61 13.97
C ALA A 13 -47.62 45.14 13.49
N ARG A 14 -48.72 44.58 12.99
CA ARG A 14 -48.76 43.22 12.41
C ARG A 14 -48.02 43.13 11.08
N ALA A 15 -48.19 44.11 10.20
CA ALA A 15 -47.46 44.18 8.92
C ALA A 15 -45.94 44.31 9.14
N ALA A 16 -45.51 45.18 10.06
CA ALA A 16 -44.11 45.35 10.42
C ALA A 16 -43.51 44.06 11.04
N ARG A 17 -44.29 43.34 11.85
CA ARG A 17 -43.87 42.04 12.42
C ARG A 17 -43.71 40.98 11.33
N ASN A 18 -44.64 40.89 10.39
CA ASN A 18 -44.58 39.93 9.28
C ASN A 18 -43.42 40.23 8.34
N ALA A 19 -43.17 41.50 8.01
CA ALA A 19 -42.02 41.92 7.20
C ALA A 19 -40.68 41.57 7.89
N ARG A 20 -40.57 41.78 9.21
CA ARG A 20 -39.39 41.37 10.00
C ARG A 20 -39.21 39.85 10.02
N LEU A 21 -40.30 39.07 10.10
CA LEU A 21 -40.27 37.61 10.04
C LEU A 21 -39.80 37.13 8.66
N GLN A 22 -40.34 37.69 7.58
CA GLN A 22 -39.99 37.35 6.21
C GLN A 22 -38.52 37.68 5.91
N ALA A 23 -38.04 38.86 6.31
CA ALA A 23 -36.63 39.23 6.19
C ALA A 23 -35.68 38.30 6.99
N ARG A 24 -36.13 37.78 8.15
CA ARG A 24 -35.38 36.77 8.92
C ARG A 24 -35.37 35.42 8.22
N LEU A 25 -36.49 34.99 7.63
CA LEU A 25 -36.58 33.76 6.85
C LEU A 25 -35.70 33.81 5.60
N GLU A 26 -35.74 34.91 4.84
CA GLU A 26 -34.89 35.13 3.67
C GLU A 26 -33.40 35.09 4.04
N LYS A 27 -33.00 35.72 5.14
CA LYS A 27 -31.63 35.60 5.67
C LYS A 27 -31.26 34.17 6.02
N ARG A 28 -32.16 33.40 6.64
CA ARG A 28 -31.94 31.98 6.97
C ARG A 28 -31.80 31.13 5.72
N TYR A 29 -32.69 31.28 4.74
CA TYR A 29 -32.64 30.56 3.47
C TYR A 29 -31.38 30.91 2.66
N ALA A 30 -30.94 32.17 2.66
CA ALA A 30 -29.69 32.58 2.03
C ALA A 30 -28.46 32.01 2.76
N ALA A 31 -28.48 31.92 4.09
CA ALA A 31 -27.43 31.24 4.86
C ALA A 31 -27.40 29.73 4.59
N GLU A 32 -28.57 29.08 4.56
CA GLU A 32 -28.71 27.65 4.25
C GLU A 32 -28.23 27.33 2.82
N ARG A 33 -28.60 28.15 1.83
CA ARG A 33 -28.14 27.98 0.44
C ARG A 33 -26.63 28.14 0.31
N ARG A 34 -26.03 29.13 1.00
CA ARG A 34 -24.57 29.29 1.04
C ARG A 34 -23.90 28.09 1.70
N PHE A 35 -24.43 27.61 2.83
CA PHE A 35 -23.90 26.42 3.50
C PHE A 35 -23.94 25.18 2.60
N LYS A 36 -25.07 24.91 1.94
CA LYS A 36 -25.21 23.82 0.97
C LYS A 36 -24.23 23.95 -0.20
N LEU A 37 -24.04 25.17 -0.71
CA LEU A 37 -23.10 25.44 -1.79
C LEU A 37 -21.65 25.22 -1.35
N PHE A 38 -21.26 25.68 -0.16
CA PHE A 38 -19.93 25.42 0.39
C PHE A 38 -19.70 23.93 0.64
N ALA A 39 -20.66 23.21 1.21
CA ALA A 39 -20.58 21.77 1.42
C ALA A 39 -20.39 21.01 0.09
N LEU A 40 -21.18 21.34 -0.93
CA LEU A 40 -21.05 20.75 -2.26
C LEU A 40 -19.70 21.11 -2.89
N ALA A 41 -19.28 22.38 -2.81
CA ALA A 41 -18.00 22.83 -3.35
C ALA A 41 -16.82 22.10 -2.69
N SER A 42 -16.87 21.84 -1.37
CA SER A 42 -15.85 21.05 -0.67
C SER A 42 -15.79 19.61 -1.20
N VAL A 43 -16.94 18.94 -1.37
CA VAL A 43 -16.99 17.58 -1.91
C VAL A 43 -16.44 17.52 -3.34
N VAL A 44 -16.85 18.46 -4.20
CA VAL A 44 -16.38 18.55 -5.59
C VAL A 44 -14.87 18.84 -5.63
N PHE A 45 -14.39 19.78 -4.81
CA PHE A 45 -12.96 20.09 -4.73
C PHE A 45 -12.14 18.87 -4.29
N SER A 46 -12.55 18.17 -3.25
CA SER A 46 -11.90 16.92 -2.82
C SER A 46 -11.91 15.85 -3.93
N GLY A 47 -13.02 15.72 -4.66
CA GLY A 47 -13.12 14.82 -5.81
C GLY A 47 -12.17 15.19 -6.96
N ILE A 48 -12.04 16.47 -7.28
CA ILE A 48 -11.10 16.97 -8.30
C ILE A 48 -9.65 16.72 -7.87
N VAL A 49 -9.29 17.04 -6.63
CA VAL A 49 -7.94 16.79 -6.11
C VAL A 49 -7.60 15.30 -6.16
N LEU A 50 -8.52 14.43 -5.74
CA LEU A 50 -8.35 12.98 -5.84
C LEU A 50 -8.17 12.52 -7.29
N ALA A 51 -8.99 13.04 -8.22
CA ALA A 51 -8.88 12.70 -9.63
C ALA A 51 -7.53 13.13 -10.22
N ILE A 52 -7.06 14.33 -9.91
CA ILE A 52 -5.73 14.82 -10.33
C ILE A 52 -4.62 13.93 -9.78
N LEU A 53 -4.69 13.56 -8.49
CA LEU A 53 -3.70 12.66 -7.89
C LEU A 53 -3.72 11.28 -8.55
N LEU A 54 -4.89 10.68 -8.77
CA LEU A 54 -4.99 9.37 -9.41
C LEU A 54 -4.49 9.39 -10.86
N VAL A 55 -4.84 10.43 -11.64
CA VAL A 55 -4.39 10.56 -13.03
C VAL A 55 -2.88 10.77 -13.11
N THR A 56 -2.31 11.65 -12.27
CA THR A 56 -0.86 11.90 -12.26
C THR A 56 -0.08 10.66 -11.81
N MET A 57 -0.54 9.97 -10.75
CA MET A 57 0.06 8.72 -10.30
C MET A 57 -0.04 7.61 -11.35
N THR A 58 -1.17 7.49 -12.04
CA THR A 58 -1.34 6.47 -13.10
C THR A 58 -0.44 6.76 -14.29
N ALA A 59 -0.40 8.02 -14.75
CA ALA A 59 0.44 8.43 -15.87
C ALA A 59 1.93 8.18 -15.59
N ASN A 60 2.41 8.58 -14.41
CA ASN A 60 3.81 8.36 -14.01
C ASN A 60 4.09 6.88 -13.72
N GLY A 61 3.10 6.15 -13.19
CA GLY A 61 3.27 4.75 -12.82
C GLY A 61 3.34 3.79 -14.00
N ILE A 62 2.69 4.09 -15.13
CA ILE A 62 2.87 3.32 -16.38
C ILE A 62 4.34 3.33 -16.81
N GLY A 63 5.02 4.48 -16.70
CA GLY A 63 6.46 4.59 -16.94
C GLY A 63 7.27 3.66 -16.03
N GLY A 64 6.86 3.51 -14.77
CA GLY A 64 7.50 2.64 -13.78
C GLY A 64 7.34 1.14 -14.02
N PHE A 65 6.45 0.72 -14.93
CA PHE A 65 6.39 -0.65 -15.43
C PHE A 65 7.18 -0.84 -16.72
N THR A 66 7.96 0.16 -17.14
CA THR A 66 8.84 0.05 -18.29
C THR A 66 10.29 0.18 -17.86
N ARG A 67 11.19 -0.40 -18.66
CA ARG A 67 12.64 -0.24 -18.50
C ARG A 67 13.30 -0.13 -19.87
N ALA A 68 14.50 0.41 -19.92
CA ALA A 68 15.26 0.50 -21.16
C ALA A 68 16.01 -0.82 -21.39
N GLU A 69 15.85 -1.40 -22.57
CA GLU A 69 16.49 -2.64 -22.98
C GLU A 69 17.27 -2.44 -24.27
N LEU A 70 18.41 -3.10 -24.36
CA LEU A 70 19.28 -3.16 -25.53
C LEU A 70 19.19 -4.55 -26.15
N ASP A 71 18.93 -4.59 -27.45
CA ASP A 71 18.94 -5.79 -28.25
C ASP A 71 20.36 -6.16 -28.65
N VAL A 72 20.87 -7.23 -28.05
CA VAL A 72 22.20 -7.78 -28.34
C VAL A 72 22.05 -9.07 -29.12
N LYS A 73 22.69 -9.16 -30.30
CA LYS A 73 22.77 -10.42 -31.03
C LYS A 73 23.84 -11.30 -30.38
N VAL A 74 23.45 -12.47 -29.89
CA VAL A 74 24.36 -13.43 -29.26
C VAL A 74 24.43 -14.71 -30.08
N ASP A 75 25.64 -15.10 -30.47
CA ASP A 75 25.93 -16.38 -31.12
C ASP A 75 26.27 -17.42 -30.04
N PHE A 76 25.24 -18.10 -29.52
CA PHE A 76 25.40 -19.14 -28.51
C PHE A 76 26.17 -20.38 -28.99
N PRO A 77 25.98 -20.89 -30.23
CA PRO A 77 26.75 -22.01 -30.76
C PRO A 77 28.27 -21.76 -30.75
N SER A 78 28.70 -20.56 -31.14
CA SER A 78 30.12 -20.20 -31.20
C SER A 78 30.68 -19.70 -29.85
N ALA A 79 29.82 -19.32 -28.90
CA ALA A 79 30.22 -18.79 -27.60
C ALA A 79 30.94 -19.80 -26.68
N GLY A 80 30.91 -21.10 -26.99
CA GLY A 80 31.64 -22.13 -26.25
C GLY A 80 31.07 -22.42 -24.85
N LEU A 81 29.80 -22.10 -24.59
CA LEU A 81 29.14 -22.40 -23.32
C LEU A 81 29.10 -23.92 -23.08
N THR A 82 29.61 -24.37 -21.94
CA THR A 82 29.68 -25.80 -21.58
C THR A 82 28.37 -26.36 -21.01
N VAL A 83 27.26 -25.62 -21.11
CA VAL A 83 25.96 -25.96 -20.53
C VAL A 83 25.05 -26.58 -21.57
N THR A 84 24.42 -27.71 -21.22
CA THR A 84 23.46 -28.40 -22.07
C THR A 84 22.02 -27.99 -21.76
N GLU A 85 21.12 -28.12 -22.74
CA GLU A 85 19.68 -27.84 -22.57
C GLU A 85 19.06 -28.64 -21.41
N GLY A 86 19.48 -29.89 -21.23
CA GLY A 86 19.01 -30.73 -20.12
C GLY A 86 19.41 -30.19 -18.75
N ARG A 87 20.57 -29.52 -18.64
CA ARG A 87 21.03 -28.89 -17.40
C ARG A 87 20.20 -27.66 -17.04
N LEU A 88 19.68 -26.94 -18.04
CA LEU A 88 18.84 -25.75 -17.82
C LEU A 88 17.47 -26.06 -17.22
N ARG A 89 17.00 -27.30 -17.36
CA ARG A 89 15.73 -27.76 -16.77
C ARG A 89 15.86 -28.18 -15.30
N GLN A 90 17.07 -28.19 -14.74
CA GLN A 90 17.34 -28.61 -13.37
C GLN A 90 17.44 -27.40 -12.42
N PRO A 91 17.21 -27.60 -11.10
CA PRO A 91 17.47 -26.57 -10.11
C PRO A 91 18.92 -26.07 -10.18
N GLY A 92 19.12 -24.76 -10.04
CA GLY A 92 20.45 -24.13 -10.10
C GLY A 92 20.96 -23.83 -11.51
N ALA A 93 20.08 -23.84 -12.52
CA ALA A 93 20.42 -23.51 -13.91
C ALA A 93 21.12 -22.16 -14.07
N GLU A 94 20.65 -21.11 -13.38
CA GLU A 94 21.27 -19.77 -13.44
C GLU A 94 22.72 -19.78 -12.91
N SER A 95 22.99 -20.54 -11.86
CA SER A 95 24.35 -20.69 -11.31
C SER A 95 25.26 -21.44 -12.29
N ALA A 96 24.72 -22.47 -12.96
CA ALA A 96 25.45 -23.20 -14.00
C ALA A 96 25.80 -22.29 -15.19
N LEU A 97 24.85 -21.48 -15.65
CA LEU A 97 25.07 -20.50 -16.73
C LEU A 97 26.12 -19.45 -16.35
N ARG A 98 26.08 -18.96 -15.11
CA ARG A 98 27.12 -18.04 -14.59
C ARG A 98 28.50 -18.69 -14.62
N SER A 99 28.62 -19.92 -14.13
CA SER A 99 29.90 -20.65 -14.10
C SER A 99 30.43 -21.01 -15.49
N ALA A 100 29.55 -21.07 -16.49
CA ALA A 100 29.89 -21.36 -17.87
C ALA A 100 30.33 -20.14 -18.68
N GLY A 101 30.34 -18.94 -18.07
CA GLY A 101 30.81 -17.72 -18.70
C GLY A 101 29.74 -16.90 -19.41
N LEU A 102 28.44 -17.10 -19.10
CA LEU A 102 27.36 -16.32 -19.72
C LEU A 102 27.53 -14.79 -19.58
N PRO A 103 27.97 -14.24 -18.43
CA PRO A 103 28.23 -12.80 -18.32
C PRO A 103 29.27 -12.30 -19.33
N GLU A 104 30.36 -13.06 -19.51
CA GLU A 104 31.46 -12.73 -20.41
C GLU A 104 31.02 -12.85 -21.88
N VAL A 105 30.21 -13.85 -22.22
CA VAL A 105 29.63 -14.01 -23.56
C VAL A 105 28.74 -12.83 -23.92
N LEU A 106 27.89 -12.39 -22.99
CA LEU A 106 27.01 -11.23 -23.20
C LEU A 106 27.84 -9.95 -23.39
N ALA A 107 28.83 -9.71 -22.51
CA ALA A 107 29.71 -8.55 -22.61
C ALA A 107 30.49 -8.56 -23.93
N PHE A 108 31.06 -9.69 -24.32
CA PHE A 108 31.77 -9.85 -25.60
C PHE A 108 30.87 -9.55 -26.80
N SER A 109 29.66 -10.12 -26.82
CA SER A 109 28.70 -9.91 -27.91
C SER A 109 28.28 -8.44 -28.02
N ALA A 110 28.10 -7.75 -26.88
CA ALA A 110 27.80 -6.33 -26.85
C ALA A 110 28.98 -5.46 -27.32
N THR A 111 30.22 -5.80 -26.90
CA THR A 111 31.43 -5.11 -27.35
C THR A 111 31.65 -5.28 -28.85
N GLU A 112 31.41 -6.48 -29.39
CA GLU A 112 31.52 -6.75 -30.84
C GLU A 112 30.47 -5.97 -31.64
N ALA A 113 29.23 -5.92 -31.15
CA ALA A 113 28.13 -5.25 -31.86
C ALA A 113 28.18 -3.72 -31.77
N PHE A 114 28.53 -3.16 -30.62
CA PHE A 114 28.33 -1.74 -30.30
C PHE A 114 29.58 -1.02 -29.77
N GLY A 115 30.67 -1.74 -29.52
CA GLY A 115 31.88 -1.22 -28.88
C GLY A 115 31.86 -1.30 -27.35
N GLN A 116 33.05 -1.18 -26.75
CA GLN A 116 33.23 -1.34 -25.30
C GLN A 116 32.41 -0.33 -24.49
N ASP A 117 32.34 0.92 -24.96
CA ASP A 117 31.64 2.00 -24.25
C ASP A 117 30.14 1.68 -24.02
N VAL A 118 29.50 0.95 -24.94
CA VAL A 118 28.10 0.53 -24.82
C VAL A 118 27.97 -0.74 -23.98
N ALA A 119 28.91 -1.67 -24.12
CA ALA A 119 28.95 -2.89 -23.29
C ALA A 119 29.08 -2.57 -21.79
N ASP A 120 29.86 -1.54 -21.45
CA ASP A 120 30.01 -1.04 -20.08
C ASP A 120 28.72 -0.40 -19.53
N GLN A 121 27.76 -0.07 -20.39
CA GLN A 121 26.44 0.47 -20.03
C GLN A 121 25.36 -0.61 -19.94
N LEU A 122 25.70 -1.89 -19.95
CA LEU A 122 24.75 -2.96 -19.62
C LEU A 122 24.43 -2.97 -18.13
N GLY A 123 23.21 -3.36 -17.76
CA GLY A 123 22.84 -3.52 -16.35
C GLY A 123 23.68 -4.59 -15.66
N ASN A 124 24.03 -4.39 -14.40
CA ASN A 124 24.82 -5.36 -13.61
C ASN A 124 24.16 -6.75 -13.54
N GLY A 125 22.82 -6.79 -13.60
CA GLY A 125 21.98 -7.96 -13.64
C GLY A 125 21.53 -8.39 -15.03
N ALA A 126 22.00 -7.75 -16.12
CA ALA A 126 21.59 -8.08 -17.49
C ALA A 126 21.78 -9.56 -17.83
N TRP A 127 22.91 -10.14 -17.41
CA TRP A 127 23.18 -11.56 -17.61
C TRP A 127 22.20 -12.48 -16.85
N ARG A 128 21.64 -12.05 -15.71
CA ARG A 128 20.64 -12.83 -14.95
C ARG A 128 19.32 -12.88 -15.70
N ASP A 129 18.94 -11.79 -16.34
CA ASP A 129 17.74 -11.76 -17.19
C ASP A 129 17.93 -12.61 -18.44
N LEU A 130 19.12 -12.55 -19.06
CA LEU A 130 19.48 -13.46 -20.14
C LEU A 130 19.43 -14.93 -19.71
N ALA A 131 19.96 -15.24 -18.52
CA ALA A 131 19.93 -16.58 -17.97
C ALA A 131 18.49 -17.08 -17.79
N LYS A 132 17.57 -16.23 -17.30
CA LYS A 132 16.14 -16.56 -17.20
C LYS A 132 15.49 -16.79 -18.55
N GLN A 133 15.85 -16.02 -19.58
CA GLN A 133 15.37 -16.25 -20.95
C GLN A 133 15.83 -17.62 -21.47
N LEU A 134 17.10 -17.97 -21.28
CA LEU A 134 17.65 -19.30 -21.65
C LEU A 134 17.00 -20.44 -20.87
N VAL A 135 16.68 -20.24 -19.59
CA VAL A 135 15.96 -21.25 -18.79
C VAL A 135 14.52 -21.44 -19.28
N ARG A 136 13.86 -20.36 -19.72
CA ARG A 136 12.50 -20.41 -20.29
C ARG A 136 12.49 -21.06 -21.68
N ASP A 137 13.49 -20.75 -22.52
CA ASP A 137 13.69 -21.34 -23.85
C ASP A 137 15.12 -21.87 -24.05
N PRO A 138 15.41 -23.12 -23.62
CA PRO A 138 16.74 -23.72 -23.78
C PRO A 138 17.18 -23.85 -25.23
N SER A 139 16.25 -23.86 -26.20
CA SER A 139 16.57 -24.04 -27.62
C SER A 139 17.41 -22.89 -28.20
N MET A 140 17.41 -21.73 -27.53
CA MET A 140 18.25 -20.58 -27.87
C MET A 140 19.75 -20.91 -27.89
N LEU A 141 20.21 -21.90 -27.11
CA LEU A 141 21.61 -22.31 -27.11
C LEU A 141 22.10 -22.85 -28.47
N SER A 142 21.18 -23.28 -29.33
CA SER A 142 21.49 -23.92 -30.62
C SER A 142 21.47 -22.96 -31.82
N ARG A 143 21.15 -21.67 -31.62
CA ARG A 143 20.97 -20.70 -32.71
C ARG A 143 21.42 -19.29 -32.31
N ASP A 144 21.80 -18.50 -33.31
CA ASP A 144 21.91 -17.04 -33.17
C ASP A 144 20.57 -16.48 -32.71
N THR A 145 20.58 -15.75 -31.59
CA THR A 145 19.37 -15.12 -31.07
C THR A 145 19.65 -13.67 -30.69
N VAL A 146 18.73 -12.78 -31.06
CA VAL A 146 18.70 -11.41 -30.53
C VAL A 146 18.03 -11.46 -29.18
N VAL A 147 18.72 -10.97 -28.16
CA VAL A 147 18.23 -10.97 -26.78
C VAL A 147 18.15 -9.54 -26.26
N SER A 148 16.99 -9.19 -25.71
CA SER A 148 16.77 -7.89 -25.07
C SER A 148 17.24 -7.97 -23.63
N VAL A 149 18.20 -7.13 -23.27
CA VAL A 149 18.79 -7.08 -21.92
C VAL A 149 18.71 -5.67 -21.34
N PRO A 150 18.48 -5.51 -20.03
CA PRO A 150 18.39 -4.19 -19.42
C PRO A 150 19.71 -3.45 -19.51
N VAL A 151 19.65 -2.16 -19.82
CA VAL A 151 20.79 -1.26 -19.73
C VAL A 151 21.00 -0.79 -18.29
N GLY A 152 22.15 -0.20 -18.00
CA GLY A 152 22.48 0.41 -16.72
C GLY A 152 21.75 1.73 -16.50
N ARG A 153 21.78 2.19 -15.24
CA ARG A 153 21.16 3.45 -14.78
C ARG A 153 21.43 4.65 -15.69
N ASP A 154 22.68 4.85 -16.09
CA ASP A 154 23.11 6.06 -16.81
C ASP A 154 22.54 6.09 -18.23
N LEU A 155 22.67 5.00 -18.99
CA LEU A 155 22.06 4.90 -20.33
C LEU A 155 20.53 4.94 -20.26
N ALA A 156 19.91 4.31 -19.25
CA ALA A 156 18.47 4.41 -19.04
C ALA A 156 18.02 5.86 -18.71
N SER A 157 18.84 6.62 -17.99
CA SER A 157 18.56 8.04 -17.71
C SER A 157 18.66 8.90 -18.97
N ALA A 158 19.62 8.58 -19.86
CA ALA A 158 19.80 9.26 -21.13
C ALA A 158 18.62 9.05 -22.09
N VAL A 159 18.02 7.86 -22.12
CA VAL A 159 16.77 7.57 -22.84
C VAL A 159 15.63 8.47 -22.38
N ARG A 160 15.62 8.89 -21.10
CA ARG A 160 14.62 9.84 -20.56
C ARG A 160 14.96 11.31 -20.83
N GLY A 161 16.08 11.58 -21.51
CA GLY A 161 16.58 12.93 -21.76
C GLY A 161 17.35 13.55 -20.60
N ASP A 162 17.67 12.77 -19.56
CA ASP A 162 18.49 13.20 -18.43
C ASP A 162 19.98 12.83 -18.67
N GLY A 163 20.88 13.24 -17.77
CA GLY A 163 22.30 12.86 -17.82
C GLY A 163 23.17 13.65 -18.81
N ASN A 164 24.42 13.21 -18.92
CA ASN A 164 25.46 13.90 -19.69
C ASN A 164 25.14 13.92 -21.20
N SER A 165 25.63 14.95 -21.90
CA SER A 165 25.40 15.12 -23.35
C SER A 165 25.90 13.94 -24.18
N GLU A 166 27.03 13.34 -23.77
CA GLU A 166 27.60 12.16 -24.43
C GLU A 166 26.68 10.95 -24.31
N MET A 167 26.14 10.69 -23.11
CA MET A 167 25.22 9.57 -22.88
C MET A 167 23.91 9.75 -23.64
N ARG A 168 23.41 11.00 -23.73
CA ARG A 168 22.23 11.33 -24.55
C ARG A 168 22.47 11.10 -26.04
N ALA A 169 23.63 11.49 -26.55
CA ALA A 169 24.00 11.22 -27.94
C ALA A 169 24.18 9.72 -28.21
N MET A 170 24.69 8.96 -27.23
CA MET A 170 24.77 7.49 -27.31
C MET A 170 23.37 6.86 -27.35
N ALA A 171 22.48 7.24 -26.43
CA ALA A 171 21.10 6.75 -26.40
C ALA A 171 20.37 7.03 -27.73
N GLN A 172 20.46 8.26 -28.24
CA GLN A 172 19.85 8.64 -29.52
C GLN A 172 20.37 7.79 -30.68
N ARG A 173 21.70 7.57 -30.77
CA ARG A 173 22.27 6.71 -31.81
C ARG A 173 21.74 5.28 -31.75
N LEU A 174 21.62 4.71 -30.55
CA LEU A 174 21.13 3.33 -30.37
C LEU A 174 19.61 3.23 -30.62
N GLU A 175 18.84 4.25 -30.28
CA GLU A 175 17.41 4.34 -30.60
C GLU A 175 17.16 4.48 -32.11
N GLU A 176 17.96 5.31 -32.80
CA GLU A 176 17.90 5.46 -34.26
C GLU A 176 18.26 4.17 -35.01
N GLN A 177 19.18 3.38 -34.44
CA GLN A 177 19.51 2.04 -34.94
C GLN A 177 18.41 0.99 -34.67
N GLY A 178 17.42 1.33 -33.84
CA GLY A 178 16.34 0.43 -33.46
C GLY A 178 16.75 -0.70 -32.51
N VAL A 179 17.91 -0.58 -31.83
CA VAL A 179 18.42 -1.60 -30.90
C VAL A 179 18.16 -1.24 -29.44
N LEU A 180 17.95 0.04 -29.12
CA LEU A 180 17.59 0.51 -27.77
C LEU A 180 16.13 0.91 -27.75
N HIS A 181 15.35 0.35 -26.82
CA HIS A 181 13.93 0.63 -26.70
C HIS A 181 13.42 0.53 -25.26
N ARG A 182 12.23 1.08 -25.00
CA ARG A 182 11.54 0.89 -23.70
C ARG A 182 10.61 -0.30 -23.79
N ALA A 183 10.88 -1.34 -23.00
CA ALA A 183 10.08 -2.55 -22.91
C ALA A 183 9.28 -2.59 -21.60
N PHE A 184 8.17 -3.34 -21.59
CA PHE A 184 7.39 -3.58 -20.37
C PHE A 184 8.12 -4.59 -19.47
N ASP A 185 8.35 -4.19 -18.23
CA ASP A 185 9.14 -4.90 -17.23
C ASP A 185 8.24 -5.73 -16.30
N TRP A 186 7.84 -6.91 -16.78
CA TRP A 186 7.14 -7.89 -15.93
C TRP A 186 7.98 -8.32 -14.71
N GLY A 187 9.31 -8.26 -14.84
CA GLY A 187 10.25 -8.59 -13.76
C GLY A 187 10.16 -7.65 -12.56
N PHE A 188 9.60 -6.45 -12.71
CA PHE A 188 9.33 -5.53 -11.58
C PHE A 188 8.46 -6.18 -10.49
N LEU A 189 7.50 -7.03 -10.88
CA LEU A 189 6.60 -7.71 -9.95
C LEU A 189 7.21 -8.95 -9.29
N GLU A 190 8.34 -9.44 -9.80
CA GLU A 190 9.02 -10.65 -9.33
C GLU A 190 10.30 -10.35 -8.53
N ARG A 191 10.99 -9.25 -8.87
CA ARG A 191 12.25 -8.84 -8.24
C ARG A 191 12.02 -8.18 -6.88
N ALA A 192 13.07 -8.16 -6.07
CA ALA A 192 13.12 -7.46 -4.79
C ALA A 192 13.77 -6.08 -4.95
N ASP A 193 14.05 -5.41 -3.84
CA ASP A 193 14.64 -4.08 -3.85
C ASP A 193 16.05 -4.08 -4.48
N ALA A 194 16.38 -3.02 -5.21
CA ALA A 194 17.68 -2.82 -5.83
C ALA A 194 18.07 -1.34 -5.79
N THR A 195 19.38 -1.07 -5.78
CA THR A 195 19.91 0.30 -5.84
C THR A 195 19.91 0.91 -7.24
N ASP A 196 19.63 0.09 -8.27
CA ASP A 196 19.45 0.53 -9.65
C ASP A 196 17.95 0.47 -10.01
N PRO A 197 17.33 1.56 -10.51
CA PRO A 197 15.93 1.55 -10.89
C PRO A 197 15.59 0.58 -12.04
N GLN A 198 16.56 0.17 -12.87
CA GLN A 198 16.37 -0.85 -13.90
C GLN A 198 16.24 -2.27 -13.30
N GLU A 199 16.81 -2.48 -12.11
CA GLU A 199 16.80 -3.76 -11.38
C GLU A 199 15.78 -3.84 -10.25
N ALA A 200 15.28 -2.70 -9.78
CA ALA A 200 14.36 -2.62 -8.66
C ALA A 200 13.04 -3.37 -8.95
N GLY A 201 12.54 -4.07 -7.93
CA GLY A 201 11.25 -4.74 -7.95
C GLY A 201 10.51 -4.61 -6.63
N ILE A 202 9.21 -4.90 -6.68
CA ILE A 202 8.28 -4.65 -5.57
C ILE A 202 7.89 -5.91 -4.80
N TRP A 203 8.30 -7.10 -5.27
CA TRP A 203 7.83 -8.38 -4.73
C TRP A 203 8.19 -8.55 -3.25
N GLY A 204 9.41 -8.16 -2.86
CA GLY A 204 9.87 -8.25 -1.48
C GLY A 204 9.01 -7.42 -0.53
N ALA A 205 8.71 -6.18 -0.91
CA ALA A 205 7.86 -5.27 -0.15
C ALA A 205 6.39 -5.69 -0.14
N LEU A 206 5.87 -6.23 -1.25
CA LEU A 206 4.51 -6.76 -1.34
C LEU A 206 4.33 -7.97 -0.43
N LYS A 207 5.24 -8.95 -0.49
CA LYS A 207 5.22 -10.14 0.38
C LYS A 207 5.37 -9.76 1.85
N GLY A 208 6.30 -8.86 2.18
CA GLY A 208 6.45 -8.35 3.54
C GLY A 208 5.20 -7.66 4.06
N SER A 209 4.53 -6.86 3.23
CA SER A 209 3.26 -6.20 3.58
C SER A 209 2.15 -7.20 3.85
N LEU A 210 1.99 -8.21 2.98
CA LEU A 210 1.01 -9.26 3.16
C LEU A 210 1.22 -10.01 4.49
N LEU A 211 2.45 -10.45 4.77
CA LEU A 211 2.79 -11.15 6.01
C LEU A 211 2.55 -10.28 7.24
N THR A 212 2.92 -9.00 7.16
CA THR A 212 2.72 -8.01 8.23
C THR A 212 1.23 -7.84 8.52
N MET A 213 0.41 -7.66 7.48
CA MET A 213 -1.04 -7.48 7.62
C MET A 213 -1.75 -8.72 8.13
N ILE A 214 -1.28 -9.92 7.78
CA ILE A 214 -1.79 -11.18 8.35
C ILE A 214 -1.57 -11.19 9.86
N VAL A 215 -0.35 -10.87 10.32
CA VAL A 215 -0.03 -10.80 11.76
C VAL A 215 -0.86 -9.72 12.46
N THR A 216 -0.96 -8.54 11.85
CA THR A 216 -1.79 -7.44 12.39
C THR A 216 -3.24 -7.88 12.57
N LEU A 217 -3.85 -8.51 11.57
CA LEU A 217 -5.24 -8.94 11.63
C LEU A 217 -5.42 -10.05 12.66
N ALA A 218 -4.53 -11.06 12.64
CA ALA A 218 -4.59 -12.21 13.52
C ALA A 218 -4.50 -11.84 15.02
N LEU A 219 -3.85 -10.71 15.34
CA LEU A 219 -3.76 -10.22 16.71
C LEU A 219 -4.84 -9.18 17.02
N ALA A 220 -4.95 -8.14 16.21
CA ALA A 220 -5.81 -7.00 16.51
C ALA A 220 -7.29 -7.34 16.46
N PHE A 221 -7.73 -8.19 15.53
CA PHE A 221 -9.13 -8.55 15.39
C PHE A 221 -9.67 -9.34 16.60
N PRO A 222 -9.14 -10.54 16.95
CA PRO A 222 -9.72 -11.30 18.06
C PRO A 222 -9.59 -10.56 19.39
N ILE A 223 -8.43 -9.94 19.67
CA ILE A 223 -8.22 -9.21 20.93
C ILE A 223 -9.14 -7.99 21.00
N GLY A 224 -9.25 -7.21 19.92
CA GLY A 224 -10.11 -6.03 19.86
C GLY A 224 -11.60 -6.37 19.99
N VAL A 225 -12.05 -7.44 19.33
CA VAL A 225 -13.44 -7.90 19.41
C VAL A 225 -13.76 -8.43 20.80
N LEU A 226 -12.89 -9.24 21.40
CA LEU A 226 -13.10 -9.75 22.75
C LEU A 226 -13.10 -8.63 23.79
N ALA A 227 -12.21 -7.64 23.65
CA ALA A 227 -12.22 -6.46 24.52
C ALA A 227 -13.50 -5.64 24.36
N ALA A 228 -14.00 -5.46 23.13
CA ALA A 228 -15.27 -4.78 22.89
C ALA A 228 -16.46 -5.52 23.51
N VAL A 229 -16.52 -6.85 23.34
CA VAL A 229 -17.54 -7.71 23.95
C VAL A 229 -17.49 -7.64 25.47
N TYR A 230 -16.29 -7.75 26.06
CA TYR A 230 -16.12 -7.65 27.50
C TYR A 230 -16.57 -6.30 28.05
N LEU A 231 -16.12 -5.20 27.45
CA LEU A 231 -16.42 -3.85 27.91
C LEU A 231 -17.90 -3.48 27.75
N GLU A 232 -18.59 -4.00 26.73
CA GLU A 232 -19.99 -3.65 26.49
C GLU A 232 -21.00 -4.58 27.17
N GLU A 233 -20.73 -5.89 27.24
CA GLU A 233 -21.70 -6.88 27.75
C GLU A 233 -21.42 -7.36 29.18
N TYR A 234 -20.16 -7.29 29.65
CA TYR A 234 -19.77 -7.91 30.94
C TYR A 234 -19.19 -6.91 31.95
N ALA A 235 -18.56 -5.83 31.49
CA ALA A 235 -17.86 -4.91 32.38
C ALA A 235 -18.84 -4.12 33.26
N PRO A 236 -18.62 -4.07 34.58
CA PRO A 236 -19.43 -3.26 35.48
C PRO A 236 -19.21 -1.77 35.21
N LYS A 237 -20.25 -0.95 35.36
CA LYS A 237 -20.15 0.52 35.27
C LYS A 237 -19.49 1.07 36.52
N ASN A 238 -18.17 1.23 36.48
CA ASN A 238 -17.38 1.78 37.58
C ASN A 238 -16.23 2.65 37.05
N LYS A 239 -15.56 3.38 37.95
CA LYS A 239 -14.45 4.28 37.61
C LYS A 239 -13.29 3.56 36.89
N TRP A 240 -13.08 2.26 37.14
CA TRP A 240 -12.03 1.49 36.47
C TRP A 240 -12.35 1.24 35.00
N THR A 241 -13.58 0.83 34.71
CA THR A 241 -14.08 0.71 33.34
C THR A 241 -13.99 2.06 32.63
N ASP A 242 -14.41 3.16 33.27
CA ASP A 242 -14.29 4.51 32.70
C ASP A 242 -12.84 4.88 32.35
N ILE A 243 -11.87 4.56 33.22
CA ILE A 243 -10.44 4.80 32.96
C ILE A 243 -9.95 3.98 31.75
N ILE A 244 -10.36 2.72 31.64
CA ILE A 244 -10.00 1.86 30.51
C ILE A 244 -10.58 2.44 29.21
N GLU A 245 -11.84 2.87 29.22
CA GLU A 245 -12.50 3.48 28.07
C GLU A 245 -11.80 4.77 27.62
N VAL A 246 -11.47 5.65 28.56
CA VAL A 246 -10.72 6.88 28.27
C VAL A 246 -9.34 6.55 27.72
N SER A 247 -8.66 5.53 28.26
CA SER A 247 -7.34 5.10 27.79
C SER A 247 -7.38 4.56 26.35
N ILE A 248 -8.40 3.78 25.99
CA ILE A 248 -8.59 3.28 24.62
C ILE A 248 -8.83 4.44 23.65
N ASN A 249 -9.70 5.39 24.02
CA ASN A 249 -9.96 6.58 23.20
C ASN A 249 -8.70 7.45 23.03
N ASN A 250 -7.93 7.62 24.09
CA ASN A 250 -6.67 8.36 24.03
C ASN A 250 -5.64 7.65 23.14
N LEU A 251 -5.51 6.32 23.24
CA LEU A 251 -4.61 5.52 22.40
C LEU A 251 -4.95 5.63 20.91
N ALA A 252 -6.24 5.71 20.55
CA ALA A 252 -6.66 5.91 19.17
C ALA A 252 -6.18 7.26 18.57
N ALA A 253 -5.92 8.26 19.42
CA ALA A 253 -5.45 9.58 19.06
C ALA A 253 -3.92 9.74 19.07
N VAL A 254 -3.19 8.74 19.59
CA VAL A 254 -1.72 8.79 19.69
C VAL A 254 -1.08 8.78 18.29
N PRO A 255 -0.08 9.64 18.02
CA PRO A 255 0.68 9.61 16.77
C PRO A 255 1.32 8.25 16.51
N SER A 256 1.27 7.77 15.25
CA SER A 256 1.71 6.41 14.91
C SER A 256 3.19 6.13 15.20
N ILE A 257 4.06 7.15 15.16
CA ILE A 257 5.49 7.02 15.50
C ILE A 257 5.72 6.52 16.92
N ILE A 258 4.85 6.88 17.87
CA ILE A 258 4.97 6.45 19.27
C ILE A 258 4.76 4.93 19.39
N PHE A 259 3.85 4.35 18.59
CA PHE A 259 3.70 2.90 18.52
C PHE A 259 4.96 2.24 17.95
N GLY A 260 5.64 2.88 17.00
CA GLY A 260 6.95 2.41 16.51
C GLY A 260 8.03 2.37 17.59
N LEU A 261 8.12 3.43 18.39
CA LEU A 261 9.04 3.48 19.54
C LEU A 261 8.69 2.41 20.58
N LEU A 262 7.41 2.18 20.83
CA LEU A 262 6.95 1.10 21.70
C LEU A 262 7.32 -0.28 21.15
N GLY A 263 7.12 -0.51 19.85
CA GLY A 263 7.52 -1.75 19.19
C GLY A 263 9.03 -2.00 19.28
N LEU A 264 9.83 -0.95 19.13
CA LEU A 264 11.28 -1.00 19.32
C LEU A 264 11.65 -1.30 20.78
N ALA A 265 11.05 -0.59 21.75
CA ALA A 265 11.40 -0.71 23.16
C ALA A 265 10.92 -2.01 23.80
N VAL A 266 9.78 -2.55 23.35
CA VAL A 266 9.15 -3.74 23.95
C VAL A 266 9.41 -4.97 23.10
N PHE A 267 8.97 -4.98 21.83
CA PHE A 267 9.03 -6.19 21.02
C PHE A 267 10.44 -6.53 20.57
N LEU A 268 11.27 -5.55 20.21
CA LEU A 268 12.67 -5.83 19.88
C LEU A 268 13.57 -6.00 21.12
N ALA A 269 13.15 -5.56 22.30
CA ALA A 269 13.83 -5.94 23.53
C ALA A 269 13.60 -7.42 23.88
N ILE A 270 12.38 -7.93 23.64
CA ILE A 270 12.03 -9.34 23.88
C ILE A 270 12.56 -10.24 22.74
N PHE A 271 12.46 -9.78 21.50
CA PHE A 271 12.81 -10.53 20.29
C PHE A 271 13.84 -9.78 19.41
N PRO A 272 15.09 -9.60 19.89
CA PRO A 272 16.09 -8.77 19.21
C PRO A 272 16.49 -9.30 17.83
N SER A 273 16.40 -10.62 17.60
CA SER A 273 16.72 -11.28 16.34
C SER A 273 15.68 -11.06 15.24
N TYR A 274 14.49 -10.54 15.55
CA TYR A 274 13.40 -10.33 14.59
C TYR A 274 13.27 -8.87 14.13
N ARG A 275 14.37 -8.11 14.20
CA ARG A 275 14.42 -6.77 13.62
C ARG A 275 14.05 -6.81 12.12
N SER A 276 13.25 -5.84 11.69
CA SER A 276 12.75 -5.74 10.31
C SER A 276 11.85 -6.91 9.87
N ALA A 277 11.46 -7.81 10.77
CA ALA A 277 10.61 -8.94 10.43
C ALA A 277 9.12 -8.54 10.36
N PRO A 278 8.33 -9.13 9.45
CA PRO A 278 6.88 -8.92 9.38
C PRO A 278 6.15 -9.19 10.70
N LEU A 279 6.65 -10.11 11.52
CA LEU A 279 6.10 -10.40 12.85
C LEU A 279 6.10 -9.17 13.76
N ILE A 280 7.26 -8.51 13.90
CA ILE A 280 7.41 -7.33 14.77
C ILE A 280 6.64 -6.14 14.20
N GLY A 281 6.67 -5.96 12.86
CA GLY A 281 5.84 -4.97 12.18
C GLY A 281 4.35 -5.20 12.45
N GLY A 282 3.90 -6.43 12.31
CA GLY A 282 2.51 -6.81 12.48
C GLY A 282 2.01 -6.62 13.91
N MET A 283 2.83 -6.99 14.90
CA MET A 283 2.54 -6.75 16.32
C MET A 283 2.46 -5.26 16.65
N THR A 284 3.38 -4.45 16.09
CA THR A 284 3.40 -2.99 16.29
C THR A 284 2.16 -2.34 15.71
N LEU A 285 1.81 -2.68 14.47
CA LEU A 285 0.57 -2.19 13.84
C LEU A 285 -0.68 -2.73 14.53
N ALA A 286 -0.64 -3.93 15.11
CA ALA A 286 -1.77 -4.48 15.86
C ALA A 286 -2.10 -3.62 17.08
N LEU A 287 -1.08 -3.17 17.83
CA LEU A 287 -1.28 -2.26 18.96
C LEU A 287 -1.91 -0.93 18.54
N MET A 288 -1.50 -0.40 17.39
CA MET A 288 -2.07 0.83 16.83
C MET A 288 -3.52 0.63 16.35
N THR A 289 -3.82 -0.54 15.77
CA THR A 289 -5.11 -0.82 15.14
C THR A 289 -6.17 -1.28 16.14
N MET A 290 -5.76 -1.91 17.24
CA MET A 290 -6.65 -2.48 18.24
C MET A 290 -7.64 -1.45 18.82
N PRO A 291 -7.25 -0.22 19.24
CA PRO A 291 -8.20 0.77 19.74
C PRO A 291 -9.34 1.08 18.78
N VAL A 292 -9.04 1.16 17.48
CA VAL A 292 -10.05 1.41 16.42
C VAL A 292 -11.06 0.26 16.37
N ILE A 293 -10.58 -0.99 16.43
CA ILE A 293 -11.43 -2.18 16.44
C ILE A 293 -12.29 -2.23 17.71
N VAL A 294 -11.72 -1.91 18.87
CA VAL A 294 -12.45 -1.90 20.15
C VAL A 294 -13.56 -0.86 20.11
N ILE A 295 -13.27 0.38 19.72
CA ILE A 295 -14.26 1.47 19.67
C ILE A 295 -15.40 1.13 18.70
N SER A 296 -15.05 0.69 17.48
CA SER A 296 -16.07 0.30 16.50
C SER A 296 -16.87 -0.91 16.95
N GLY A 297 -16.23 -1.88 17.59
CA GLY A 297 -16.90 -3.08 18.06
C GLY A 297 -17.89 -2.80 19.18
N ARG A 298 -17.55 -1.92 20.12
CA ARG A 298 -18.48 -1.48 21.16
C ARG A 298 -19.69 -0.76 20.58
N ASN A 299 -19.47 0.17 19.65
CA ASN A 299 -20.56 0.86 18.97
C ASN A 299 -21.49 -0.11 18.21
N ALA A 300 -20.92 -1.13 17.56
CA ALA A 300 -21.69 -2.15 16.87
C ALA A 300 -22.51 -3.03 17.85
N ILE A 301 -21.91 -3.48 18.94
CA ILE A 301 -22.60 -4.29 19.97
C ILE A 301 -23.73 -3.49 20.62
N LYS A 302 -23.46 -2.22 20.96
CA LYS A 302 -24.43 -1.30 21.55
C LYS A 302 -25.62 -1.00 20.61
N SER A 303 -25.43 -1.09 19.29
CA SER A 303 -26.49 -0.87 18.31
C SER A 303 -27.52 -2.00 18.25
N VAL A 304 -27.19 -3.19 18.76
CA VAL A 304 -28.13 -4.32 18.82
C VAL A 304 -29.27 -3.96 19.79
N PRO A 305 -30.55 -4.08 19.41
CA PRO A 305 -31.67 -3.73 20.28
C PRO A 305 -31.70 -4.55 21.59
N PRO A 306 -32.08 -3.95 22.74
CA PRO A 306 -32.26 -4.68 23.99
C PRO A 306 -33.28 -5.83 23.88
N SER A 307 -34.32 -5.68 23.07
CA SER A 307 -35.36 -6.69 22.87
C SER A 307 -34.82 -8.04 22.37
N ILE A 308 -33.72 -8.05 21.61
CA ILE A 308 -33.05 -9.28 21.17
C ILE A 308 -32.40 -10.00 22.37
N ARG A 309 -31.79 -9.24 23.29
CA ARG A 309 -31.17 -9.79 24.50
C ARG A 309 -32.23 -10.34 25.43
N ASP A 310 -33.27 -9.56 25.68
CA ASP A 310 -34.39 -9.94 26.56
C ASP A 310 -35.14 -11.16 26.00
N GLY A 311 -35.36 -11.21 24.69
CA GLY A 311 -35.98 -12.35 24.02
C GLY A 311 -35.16 -13.63 24.14
N ALA A 312 -33.85 -13.56 23.94
CA ALA A 312 -32.97 -14.72 24.09
C ALA A 312 -32.93 -15.23 25.55
N LEU A 313 -32.88 -14.32 26.54
CA LEU A 313 -32.96 -14.66 27.96
C LEU A 313 -34.31 -15.30 28.32
N ALA A 314 -35.42 -14.80 27.77
CA ALA A 314 -36.76 -15.32 28.04
C ALA A 314 -36.97 -16.78 27.58
N VAL A 315 -36.21 -17.25 26.59
CA VAL A 315 -36.23 -18.65 26.11
C VAL A 315 -35.20 -19.52 26.87
N GLY A 316 -34.56 -18.98 27.91
CA GLY A 316 -33.63 -19.70 28.77
C GLY A 316 -32.18 -19.73 28.29
N ALA A 317 -31.79 -18.88 27.33
CA ALA A 317 -30.38 -18.77 26.93
C ALA A 317 -29.53 -18.18 28.06
N SER A 318 -28.33 -18.72 28.28
CA SER A 318 -27.37 -18.13 29.22
C SER A 318 -26.82 -16.80 28.68
N PRO A 319 -26.34 -15.87 29.54
CA PRO A 319 -25.76 -14.60 29.08
C PRO A 319 -24.67 -14.78 28.01
N VAL A 320 -23.85 -15.82 28.13
CA VAL A 320 -22.84 -16.18 27.13
C VAL A 320 -23.50 -16.60 25.80
N GLN A 321 -24.54 -17.43 25.84
CA GLN A 321 -25.28 -17.81 24.63
C GLN A 321 -25.98 -16.63 23.98
N VAL A 322 -26.52 -15.67 24.77
CA VAL A 322 -27.10 -14.43 24.24
C VAL A 322 -26.05 -13.67 23.44
N VAL A 323 -24.86 -13.48 24.01
CA VAL A 323 -23.77 -12.75 23.35
C VAL A 323 -23.29 -13.48 22.10
N PHE A 324 -22.90 -14.74 22.19
CA PHE A 324 -22.26 -15.44 21.07
C PHE A 324 -23.22 -15.90 19.98
N HIS A 325 -24.49 -16.21 20.28
CA HIS A 325 -25.45 -16.67 19.28
C HIS A 325 -26.32 -15.56 18.68
N HIS A 326 -26.51 -14.45 19.40
CA HIS A 326 -27.41 -13.37 18.96
C HIS A 326 -26.66 -12.06 18.77
N VAL A 327 -26.10 -11.49 19.85
CA VAL A 327 -25.53 -10.13 19.81
C VAL A 327 -24.31 -10.04 18.89
N LEU A 328 -23.31 -10.89 19.08
CA LEU A 328 -22.06 -10.84 18.33
C LEU A 328 -22.28 -11.10 16.83
N PRO A 329 -23.08 -12.10 16.39
CA PRO A 329 -23.41 -12.27 14.98
C PRO A 329 -24.12 -11.05 14.37
N LEU A 330 -25.03 -10.41 15.11
CA LEU A 330 -25.74 -9.20 14.65
C LEU A 330 -24.82 -7.96 14.58
N ALA A 331 -23.87 -7.85 15.51
CA ALA A 331 -22.89 -6.76 15.55
C ALA A 331 -21.72 -6.96 14.58
N LEU A 332 -21.48 -8.19 14.10
CA LEU A 332 -20.32 -8.55 13.29
C LEU A 332 -20.14 -7.68 12.03
N PRO A 333 -21.17 -7.32 11.25
CA PRO A 333 -20.99 -6.43 10.09
C PRO A 333 -20.45 -5.04 10.48
N GLY A 334 -20.88 -4.53 11.63
CA GLY A 334 -20.39 -3.26 12.19
C GLY A 334 -18.96 -3.37 12.72
N ILE A 335 -18.63 -4.46 13.42
CA ILE A 335 -17.27 -4.77 13.87
C ILE A 335 -16.32 -4.86 12.67
N LEU A 336 -16.68 -5.63 11.64
CA LEU A 336 -15.88 -5.82 10.44
C LEU A 336 -15.64 -4.50 9.70
N THR A 337 -16.60 -3.59 9.70
CA THR A 337 -16.41 -2.26 9.11
C THR A 337 -15.32 -1.48 9.85
N GLY A 338 -15.32 -1.49 11.17
CA GLY A 338 -14.23 -0.92 11.99
C GLY A 338 -12.88 -1.58 11.74
N THR A 339 -12.87 -2.91 11.63
CA THR A 339 -11.67 -3.67 11.29
C THR A 339 -11.13 -3.28 9.92
N ILE A 340 -11.97 -3.16 8.89
CA ILE A 340 -11.57 -2.74 7.54
C ILE A 340 -10.90 -1.36 7.60
N ILE A 341 -11.52 -0.40 8.30
CA ILE A 341 -10.97 0.96 8.46
C ILE A 341 -9.60 0.91 9.18
N GLY A 342 -9.51 0.12 10.25
CA GLY A 342 -8.27 -0.07 11.00
C GLY A 342 -7.14 -0.69 10.15
N MET A 343 -7.45 -1.75 9.39
CA MET A 343 -6.47 -2.41 8.52
C MET A 343 -6.05 -1.51 7.35
N ALA A 344 -6.98 -0.76 6.75
CA ALA A 344 -6.66 0.20 5.70
C ALA A 344 -5.72 1.30 6.21
N ARG A 345 -5.93 1.79 7.44
CA ARG A 345 -5.01 2.71 8.10
C ARG A 345 -3.65 2.06 8.32
N ALA A 346 -3.60 0.88 8.93
CA ALA A 346 -2.36 0.16 9.22
C ALA A 346 -1.51 -0.10 7.96
N LEU A 347 -2.16 -0.44 6.84
CA LEU A 347 -1.50 -0.65 5.55
C LEU A 347 -0.79 0.61 5.05
N GLY A 348 -1.32 1.80 5.37
CA GLY A 348 -0.75 3.09 4.96
C GLY A 348 0.26 3.67 5.95
N GLU A 349 0.58 2.99 7.05
CA GLU A 349 1.51 3.52 8.05
C GLU A 349 2.97 3.21 7.71
N THR A 350 3.78 4.26 7.62
CA THR A 350 5.23 4.17 7.36
C THR A 350 6.05 4.39 8.62
N ALA A 351 5.70 5.41 9.41
CA ALA A 351 6.48 5.86 10.57
C ALA A 351 6.77 4.77 11.62
N PRO A 352 5.78 3.99 12.11
CA PRO A 352 6.06 2.98 13.13
C PRO A 352 7.01 1.88 12.62
N LEU A 353 6.90 1.52 11.34
CA LEU A 353 7.68 0.45 10.72
C LEU A 353 9.14 0.85 10.47
N LEU A 354 9.37 2.12 10.14
CA LEU A 354 10.72 2.69 10.07
C LEU A 354 11.45 2.59 11.42
N MET A 355 10.76 2.85 12.53
CA MET A 355 11.35 2.83 13.88
C MET A 355 11.82 1.43 14.31
N ILE A 356 11.12 0.37 13.89
CA ILE A 356 11.51 -1.02 14.19
C ILE A 356 12.50 -1.62 13.16
N GLY A 357 13.05 -0.78 12.28
CA GLY A 357 14.15 -1.15 11.38
C GLY A 357 13.74 -1.66 10.00
N MET A 358 12.47 -1.55 9.59
CA MET A 358 12.04 -1.99 8.24
C MET A 358 12.56 -1.13 7.08
N ARG A 359 13.46 -0.17 7.36
CA ARG A 359 14.21 0.61 6.36
C ARG A 359 15.39 -0.14 5.74
N ALA A 360 15.66 -1.36 6.17
CA ALA A 360 16.81 -2.11 5.68
C ALA A 360 16.63 -2.44 4.19
N PHE A 361 17.69 -2.29 3.40
CA PHE A 361 17.74 -2.78 2.04
C PHE A 361 17.60 -4.31 2.06
N VAL A 362 16.52 -4.82 1.46
CA VAL A 362 16.20 -6.25 1.44
C VAL A 362 16.23 -6.77 0.00
N ALA A 363 17.38 -7.33 -0.37
CA ALA A 363 17.68 -7.82 -1.72
C ALA A 363 16.96 -9.12 -2.10
N SER A 364 16.29 -9.78 -1.15
CA SER A 364 15.58 -11.03 -1.36
C SER A 364 14.21 -10.99 -0.69
N PRO A 365 13.14 -11.50 -1.32
CA PRO A 365 11.82 -11.57 -0.69
C PRO A 365 11.87 -12.38 0.62
N PRO A 366 11.11 -12.00 1.66
CA PRO A 366 11.14 -12.71 2.94
C PRO A 366 10.64 -14.14 2.80
N ASP A 367 11.32 -15.12 3.41
CA ASP A 367 10.90 -16.53 3.39
C ASP A 367 9.72 -16.82 4.34
N GLY A 368 9.51 -15.97 5.36
CA GLY A 368 8.42 -16.14 6.32
C GLY A 368 8.20 -14.92 7.23
N PHE A 369 7.48 -15.12 8.34
CA PHE A 369 7.09 -14.05 9.26
C PHE A 369 8.26 -13.47 10.08
N THR A 370 9.34 -14.22 10.26
CA THR A 370 10.50 -13.85 11.10
C THR A 370 11.72 -13.43 10.28
N SER A 371 11.72 -13.65 8.97
CA SER A 371 12.80 -13.19 8.10
C SER A 371 12.73 -11.67 7.88
N PRO A 372 13.86 -10.97 7.79
CA PRO A 372 13.88 -9.54 7.47
C PRO A 372 13.11 -9.22 6.18
N SER A 373 12.36 -8.13 6.19
CA SER A 373 11.53 -7.70 5.07
C SER A 373 11.38 -6.17 5.03
N SER A 374 10.99 -5.67 3.86
CA SER A 374 10.43 -4.33 3.69
C SER A 374 8.91 -4.44 3.52
N VAL A 375 8.21 -3.30 3.59
CA VAL A 375 6.78 -3.19 3.27
C VAL A 375 6.56 -2.09 2.24
N LEU A 376 5.45 -2.13 1.52
CA LEU A 376 5.13 -1.21 0.43
C LEU A 376 5.22 0.27 0.84
N PRO A 377 4.65 0.72 1.98
CA PRO A 377 4.71 2.14 2.35
C PRO A 377 6.14 2.61 2.66
N VAL A 378 6.94 1.74 3.28
CA VAL A 378 8.35 2.03 3.57
C VAL A 378 9.17 2.04 2.29
N GLN A 379 8.95 1.10 1.38
CA GLN A 379 9.63 1.05 0.09
C GLN A 379 9.33 2.28 -0.76
N ILE A 380 8.05 2.67 -0.84
CA ILE A 380 7.60 3.88 -1.53
C ILE A 380 8.26 5.11 -0.94
N PHE A 381 8.31 5.21 0.40
CA PHE A 381 8.98 6.32 1.07
C PHE A 381 10.47 6.40 0.73
N LEU A 382 11.19 5.27 0.78
CA LEU A 382 12.62 5.21 0.46
C LEU A 382 12.90 5.55 -1.00
N TRP A 383 12.10 5.05 -1.94
CA TRP A 383 12.26 5.39 -3.36
C TRP A 383 11.82 6.83 -3.69
N SER A 384 10.89 7.41 -2.92
CA SER A 384 10.48 8.81 -3.10
C SER A 384 11.53 9.82 -2.64
N ASP A 385 12.46 9.40 -1.76
CA ASP A 385 13.58 10.20 -1.28
C ASP A 385 14.78 10.17 -2.25
N GLU A 386 14.76 9.28 -3.24
CA GLU A 386 15.81 9.18 -4.25
C GLU A 386 15.71 10.28 -5.31
N ILE A 387 16.88 10.80 -5.73
CA ILE A 387 16.98 11.96 -6.63
C ILE A 387 16.73 11.56 -8.11
N ASP A 388 16.95 10.29 -8.45
CA ASP A 388 16.83 9.79 -9.82
C ASP A 388 15.36 9.62 -10.24
N ARG A 389 15.01 10.22 -11.39
CA ARG A 389 13.68 10.14 -12.00
C ARG A 389 13.24 8.70 -12.30
N GLY A 390 14.18 7.78 -12.50
CA GLY A 390 13.90 6.35 -12.58
C GLY A 390 13.22 5.81 -11.31
N PHE A 391 13.67 6.22 -10.12
CA PHE A 391 13.01 5.85 -8.86
C PHE A 391 11.67 6.56 -8.68
N VAL A 392 11.48 7.76 -9.24
CA VAL A 392 10.15 8.44 -9.24
C VAL A 392 9.12 7.63 -10.04
N GLU A 393 9.49 7.11 -11.21
CA GLU A 393 8.65 6.21 -12.01
C GLU A 393 8.35 4.91 -11.23
N ARG A 394 9.37 4.26 -10.65
CA ARG A 394 9.20 3.04 -9.82
C ARG A 394 8.34 3.28 -8.58
N THR A 395 8.48 4.43 -7.94
CA THR A 395 7.65 4.86 -6.80
C THR A 395 6.19 4.96 -7.22
N SER A 396 5.92 5.57 -8.38
CA SER A 396 4.57 5.68 -8.92
C SER A 396 3.96 4.31 -9.24
N ALA A 397 4.74 3.39 -9.82
CA ALA A 397 4.32 2.00 -10.03
C ALA A 397 4.05 1.27 -8.72
N ALA A 398 4.90 1.45 -7.71
CA ALA A 398 4.70 0.87 -6.37
C ALA A 398 3.42 1.41 -5.69
N ILE A 399 3.10 2.69 -5.85
CA ILE A 399 1.84 3.27 -5.36
C ILE A 399 0.65 2.61 -6.04
N ILE A 400 0.69 2.37 -7.35
CA ILE A 400 -0.37 1.63 -8.06
C ILE A 400 -0.53 0.22 -7.47
N VAL A 401 0.57 -0.50 -7.24
CA VAL A 401 0.54 -1.84 -6.63
C VAL A 401 -0.03 -1.79 -5.22
N LEU A 402 0.35 -0.81 -4.39
CA LEU A 402 -0.21 -0.59 -3.06
C LEU A 402 -1.71 -0.30 -3.10
N LEU A 403 -2.17 0.55 -4.02
CA LEU A 403 -3.60 0.85 -4.20
C LEU A 403 -4.38 -0.38 -4.63
N LEU A 404 -3.87 -1.16 -5.59
CA LEU A 404 -4.48 -2.42 -5.99
C LEU A 404 -4.53 -3.43 -4.84
N PHE A 405 -3.47 -3.53 -4.04
CA PHE A 405 -3.43 -4.38 -2.86
C PHE A 405 -4.46 -3.94 -1.81
N LEU A 406 -4.55 -2.65 -1.53
CA LEU A 406 -5.53 -2.06 -0.62
C LEU A 406 -6.97 -2.34 -1.12
N LEU A 407 -7.24 -2.12 -2.41
CA LEU A 407 -8.55 -2.37 -3.01
C LEU A 407 -8.92 -3.86 -2.96
N ALA A 408 -7.98 -4.76 -3.26
CA ALA A 408 -8.20 -6.20 -3.19
C ALA A 408 -8.48 -6.67 -1.75
N MET A 409 -7.69 -6.20 -0.78
CA MET A 409 -7.88 -6.52 0.64
C MET A 409 -9.23 -6.00 1.16
N ASN A 410 -9.54 -4.73 0.90
CA ASN A 410 -10.80 -4.12 1.34
C ASN A 410 -12.00 -4.77 0.63
N GLY A 411 -11.88 -5.07 -0.67
CA GLY A 411 -12.89 -5.79 -1.44
C GLY A 411 -13.18 -7.16 -0.87
N LEU A 412 -12.14 -7.95 -0.55
CA LEU A 412 -12.27 -9.24 0.12
C LEU A 412 -12.95 -9.10 1.49
N ALA A 413 -12.55 -8.12 2.30
CA ALA A 413 -13.13 -7.90 3.61
C ALA A 413 -14.60 -7.44 3.54
N ILE A 414 -14.96 -6.59 2.58
CA ILE A 414 -16.35 -6.19 2.31
C ILE A 414 -17.18 -7.39 1.83
N TYR A 415 -16.63 -8.21 0.94
CA TYR A 415 -17.29 -9.44 0.48
C TYR A 415 -17.59 -10.38 1.67
N LEU A 416 -16.60 -10.61 2.54
CA LEU A 416 -16.80 -11.39 3.77
C LEU A 416 -17.87 -10.76 4.66
N ARG A 417 -17.82 -9.43 4.88
CA ARG A 417 -18.84 -8.69 5.66
C ARG A 417 -20.25 -8.91 5.11
N ASN A 418 -20.45 -8.73 3.80
CA ASN A 418 -21.75 -8.86 3.17
C ASN A 418 -22.27 -10.31 3.25
N ARG A 419 -21.39 -11.31 3.22
CA ARG A 419 -21.76 -12.71 3.42
C ARG A 419 -22.20 -13.01 4.85
N PHE A 420 -21.64 -12.31 5.85
CA PHE A 420 -22.01 -12.46 7.26
C PHE A 420 -23.13 -11.51 7.70
N GLU A 421 -23.63 -10.64 6.82
CA GLU A 421 -24.74 -9.73 7.11
C GLU A 421 -26.04 -10.52 7.31
N ARG A 422 -26.46 -10.67 8.57
CA ARG A 422 -27.79 -11.15 8.92
C ARG A 422 -28.68 -9.93 9.18
N ARG A 423 -29.67 -9.72 8.31
CA ARG A 423 -30.68 -8.68 8.48
C ARG A 423 -31.70 -9.15 9.51
N TRP A 424 -32.12 -8.21 10.36
CA TRP A 424 -33.15 -8.37 11.38
C TRP A 424 -34.31 -7.42 11.07
#